data_AF-A0A377HHF6-F1
#
_entry.id   AF-A0A377HHF6-F1
#
_cell.length_a   1.000
_cell.length_b   1.000
_cell.length_c   1.000
_cell.angle_alpha   90.00
_cell.angle_beta   90.00
_cell.angle_gamma   90.00
#
_symmetry.space_group_name_H-M   'P 1'
#
loop_
_entity.id
_entity.type
_entity.pdbx_description
1 polymer ?
#
loop_
_entity_poly.entity_id
_entity_poly.type
_entity_poly.pdbx_seq_one_letter_code
_entity_poly.pdbx_strand_id
1 'polypeptide(L)'
;MKPSQVPRQEGAWAPEHSVTEFSHSQEAKLAEAQQKAMLKGEAFPDVPMTLYEAIVRDYTGRTPEAREQTLIVTHLNEDRRVLNGMIHDAREKAGELGKEQVMVPVLNTANIRDGELRRLSTWETHRDALALVDNVYHRIAGISKDDGLITLEDAEGNTRLISPREAVAEGVTLYTPDTIRVGTGDRMRFTKSDRERGYVANSVWTVTAVSGDSVTLSDGQQTRVIRPGQERAEQHIDLAYAITAHGAQGASENLCHRA
;
A
#
# COMPACT_ATOMS: atom_id res chain seq x y z
N MET A 1 7.76 14.80 -21.79
CA MET A 1 8.75 13.82 -22.26
C MET A 1 8.03 12.78 -23.11
N LYS A 2 8.57 12.38 -24.26
CA LYS A 2 8.00 11.25 -25.03
C LYS A 2 8.28 9.94 -24.28
N PRO A 3 7.37 8.94 -24.26
CA PRO A 3 7.61 7.68 -23.55
C PRO A 3 8.90 6.96 -23.96
N SER A 4 9.32 7.14 -25.21
CA SER A 4 10.58 6.61 -25.77
C SER A 4 11.85 7.25 -25.23
N GLN A 5 11.76 8.38 -24.52
CA GLN A 5 12.91 9.03 -23.90
C GLN A 5 13.21 8.51 -22.49
N VAL A 6 12.30 7.74 -21.89
CA VAL A 6 12.54 7.07 -20.61
C VAL A 6 13.38 5.82 -20.85
N PRO A 7 14.56 5.66 -20.20
CA PRO A 7 15.39 4.48 -20.38
C PRO A 7 14.69 3.19 -19.94
N ARG A 8 14.72 2.17 -20.81
CA ARG A 8 14.00 0.90 -20.64
C ARG A 8 14.88 -0.32 -20.82
N GLN A 9 14.43 -1.43 -20.24
CA GLN A 9 14.98 -2.75 -20.49
C GLN A 9 14.64 -3.21 -21.92
N GLU A 10 15.43 -4.13 -22.46
CA GLU A 10 15.20 -4.67 -23.81
C GLU A 10 13.87 -5.43 -23.89
N GLY A 11 13.09 -5.19 -24.96
CA GLY A 11 11.79 -5.83 -25.15
C GLY A 11 10.67 -5.32 -24.23
N ALA A 12 10.94 -4.32 -23.39
CA ALA A 12 9.94 -3.75 -22.50
C ALA A 12 8.82 -3.03 -23.27
N TRP A 13 7.58 -3.25 -22.83
CA TRP A 13 6.44 -2.49 -23.31
C TRP A 13 6.56 -1.00 -22.95
N ALA A 14 6.03 -0.13 -23.81
CA ALA A 14 5.95 1.30 -23.58
C ALA A 14 4.63 1.84 -24.17
N PRO A 15 3.99 2.83 -23.53
CA PRO A 15 2.84 3.49 -24.11
C PRO A 15 3.23 4.26 -25.37
N GLU A 16 2.35 4.28 -26.37
CA GLU A 16 2.56 4.99 -27.63
C GLU A 16 2.63 6.51 -27.45
N HIS A 17 1.93 7.02 -26.42
CA HIS A 17 1.77 8.43 -26.16
C HIS A 17 2.06 8.76 -24.69
N SER A 18 2.53 9.99 -24.43
CA SER A 18 2.78 10.48 -23.07
C SER A 18 1.53 10.51 -22.19
N VAL A 19 0.36 10.57 -22.83
CA VAL A 19 -0.95 10.45 -22.19
C VAL A 19 -1.67 9.29 -22.86
N THR A 20 -2.10 8.31 -22.07
CA THR A 20 -2.87 7.16 -22.53
C THR A 20 -4.11 7.05 -21.66
N GLU A 21 -5.28 6.99 -22.27
CA GLU A 21 -6.55 6.82 -21.57
C GLU A 21 -6.92 5.34 -21.53
N PHE A 22 -7.31 4.87 -20.35
CA PHE A 22 -7.89 3.55 -20.15
C PHE A 22 -9.29 3.73 -19.58
N SER A 23 -10.29 3.26 -20.31
CA SER A 23 -11.67 3.17 -19.85
C SER A 23 -12.10 1.72 -19.72
N HIS A 24 -13.02 1.42 -18.81
CA HIS A 24 -13.61 0.09 -18.69
C HIS A 24 -14.21 -0.41 -20.01
N SER A 25 -14.69 0.51 -20.86
CA SER A 25 -15.21 0.17 -22.19
C SER A 25 -14.12 -0.34 -23.14
N GLN A 26 -12.90 0.17 -23.04
CA GLN A 26 -11.75 -0.29 -23.84
C GLN A 26 -11.24 -1.63 -23.29
N GLU A 27 -11.13 -1.77 -21.98
CA GLU A 27 -10.73 -3.02 -21.32
C GLU A 27 -11.66 -4.17 -21.70
N ALA A 28 -12.98 -3.94 -21.65
CA ALA A 28 -13.98 -4.93 -22.06
C ALA A 28 -13.85 -5.33 -23.54
N LYS A 29 -13.62 -4.35 -24.43
CA LYS A 29 -13.39 -4.62 -25.86
C LYS A 29 -12.13 -5.44 -26.10
N LEU A 30 -11.05 -5.17 -25.38
CA LEU A 30 -9.81 -5.94 -25.44
C LEU A 30 -10.04 -7.37 -24.95
N ALA A 31 -10.74 -7.55 -23.84
CA ALA A 31 -11.09 -8.87 -23.29
C ALA A 31 -11.94 -9.70 -24.28
N GLU A 32 -12.96 -9.09 -24.91
CA GLU A 32 -13.75 -9.74 -25.96
C GLU A 32 -12.90 -10.14 -27.17
N ALA A 33 -11.97 -9.27 -27.59
CA ALA A 33 -11.08 -9.54 -28.71
C ALA A 33 -10.11 -10.68 -28.39
N GLN A 34 -9.55 -10.72 -27.18
CA GLN A 34 -8.71 -11.81 -26.70
C GLN A 34 -9.47 -13.14 -26.65
N GLN A 35 -10.70 -13.13 -26.14
CA GLN A 35 -11.54 -14.33 -26.12
C GLN A 35 -11.87 -14.83 -27.53
N LYS A 36 -12.18 -13.92 -28.47
CA LYS A 36 -12.41 -14.27 -29.88
C LYS A 36 -11.17 -14.87 -30.53
N ALA A 37 -9.99 -14.30 -30.29
CA ALA A 37 -8.72 -14.83 -30.79
C ALA A 37 -8.46 -16.23 -30.24
N MET A 38 -8.64 -16.43 -28.93
CA MET A 38 -8.50 -17.73 -28.26
C MET A 38 -9.45 -18.79 -28.86
N LEU A 39 -10.72 -18.45 -29.08
CA LEU A 39 -11.71 -19.36 -29.68
C LEU A 39 -11.37 -19.73 -31.14
N LYS A 40 -10.68 -18.85 -31.86
CA LYS A 40 -10.21 -19.10 -33.23
C LYS A 40 -8.83 -19.75 -33.30
N GLY A 41 -8.14 -19.94 -32.17
CA GLY A 41 -6.76 -20.40 -32.14
C GLY A 41 -5.76 -19.37 -32.72
N GLU A 42 -6.14 -18.09 -32.76
CA GLU A 42 -5.31 -16.99 -33.24
C GLU A 42 -4.46 -16.42 -32.11
N ALA A 43 -3.23 -15.99 -32.42
CA ALA A 43 -2.38 -15.27 -31.47
C ALA A 43 -2.98 -13.87 -31.20
N PHE A 44 -3.04 -13.49 -29.93
CA PHE A 44 -3.43 -12.15 -29.49
C PHE A 44 -2.17 -11.31 -29.22
N PRO A 45 -2.12 -10.01 -29.59
CA PRO A 45 -0.97 -9.16 -29.33
C PRO A 45 -0.64 -9.09 -27.84
N ASP A 46 0.65 -9.06 -27.50
CA ASP A 46 1.11 -8.90 -26.12
C ASP A 46 1.01 -7.44 -25.66
N VAL A 47 -0.22 -7.02 -25.34
CA VAL A 47 -0.56 -5.67 -24.87
C VAL A 47 -1.18 -5.76 -23.47
N PRO A 48 -1.02 -4.73 -22.62
CA PRO A 48 -1.73 -4.68 -21.34
C PRO A 48 -3.24 -4.65 -21.57
N MET A 49 -3.97 -5.47 -20.81
CA MET A 49 -5.42 -5.62 -20.91
C MET A 49 -6.17 -4.63 -20.02
N THR A 50 -5.51 -4.13 -18.98
CA THR A 50 -6.07 -3.22 -17.98
C THR A 50 -5.16 -2.03 -17.72
N LEU A 51 -5.71 -0.98 -17.12
CA LEU A 51 -4.93 0.16 -16.62
C LEU A 51 -3.79 -0.28 -15.68
N TYR A 52 -4.08 -1.18 -14.74
CA TYR A 52 -3.07 -1.63 -13.77
C TYR A 52 -1.96 -2.43 -14.45
N GLU A 53 -2.29 -3.31 -15.38
CA GLU A 53 -1.27 -4.01 -16.16
C GLU A 53 -0.40 -3.06 -16.98
N ALA A 54 -0.99 -2.01 -17.56
CA ALA A 54 -0.25 -1.02 -18.31
C ALA A 54 0.74 -0.25 -17.42
N ILE A 55 0.31 0.18 -16.24
CA ILE A 55 1.16 0.87 -15.26
C ILE A 55 2.30 -0.05 -14.80
N VAL A 56 1.97 -1.30 -14.42
CA VAL A 56 2.95 -2.27 -13.92
C VAL A 56 3.98 -2.58 -15.00
N ARG A 57 3.55 -2.93 -16.22
CA ARG A 57 4.45 -3.22 -17.34
C ARG A 57 5.31 -2.02 -17.71
N ASP A 58 4.75 -0.81 -17.70
CA ASP A 58 5.53 0.40 -17.97
C ASP A 58 6.60 0.62 -16.91
N TYR A 59 6.22 0.50 -15.63
CA TYR A 59 7.12 0.72 -14.51
C TYR A 59 8.23 -0.34 -14.47
N THR A 60 7.90 -1.63 -14.54
CA THR A 60 8.89 -2.71 -14.48
C THR A 60 9.74 -2.81 -15.74
N GLY A 61 9.22 -2.33 -16.87
CA GLY A 61 9.97 -2.22 -18.12
C GLY A 61 11.05 -1.14 -18.12
N ARG A 62 11.07 -0.24 -17.14
CA ARG A 62 12.10 0.80 -17.00
C ARG A 62 13.41 0.23 -16.43
N THR A 63 14.51 0.90 -16.74
CA THR A 63 15.79 0.65 -16.06
C THR A 63 15.67 0.93 -14.55
N PRO A 64 16.50 0.32 -13.68
CA PRO A 64 16.51 0.61 -12.24
C PRO A 64 16.58 2.12 -11.94
N GLU A 65 17.47 2.84 -12.62
CA GLU A 65 17.68 4.28 -12.43
C GLU A 65 16.45 5.10 -12.83
N ALA A 66 15.79 4.72 -13.93
CA ALA A 66 14.56 5.38 -14.36
C ALA A 66 13.40 5.09 -13.39
N ARG A 67 13.32 3.89 -12.81
CA ARG A 67 12.30 3.54 -11.80
C ARG A 67 12.46 4.34 -10.52
N GLU A 68 13.69 4.55 -10.06
CA GLU A 68 13.96 5.36 -8.88
C GLU A 68 13.49 6.82 -9.02
N GLN A 69 13.41 7.30 -10.27
CA GLN A 69 12.92 8.63 -10.60
C GLN A 69 11.44 8.66 -10.97
N THR A 70 10.71 7.54 -10.85
CA THR A 70 9.33 7.39 -11.31
C THR A 70 8.32 7.29 -10.18
N LEU A 71 7.40 8.25 -10.18
CA LEU A 71 6.29 8.31 -9.24
C LEU A 71 5.02 7.75 -9.85
N ILE A 72 4.41 6.75 -9.21
CA ILE A 72 3.05 6.30 -9.57
C ILE A 72 2.07 6.94 -8.60
N VAL A 73 1.18 7.79 -9.12
CA VAL A 73 0.15 8.46 -8.34
C VAL A 73 -1.20 7.84 -8.64
N THR A 74 -1.95 7.51 -7.59
CA THR A 74 -3.29 6.93 -7.62
C THR A 74 -4.28 7.83 -6.89
N HIS A 75 -5.56 7.71 -7.22
CA HIS A 75 -6.62 8.41 -6.50
C HIS A 75 -7.02 7.71 -5.20
N LEU A 76 -7.19 6.38 -5.22
CA LEU A 76 -7.70 5.61 -4.07
C LEU A 76 -6.58 4.83 -3.37
N ASN A 77 -6.76 4.63 -2.06
CA ASN A 77 -5.84 3.81 -1.27
C ASN A 77 -5.86 2.33 -1.69
N GLU A 78 -6.99 1.83 -2.18
CA GLU A 78 -7.14 0.45 -2.64
C GLU A 78 -6.35 0.22 -3.93
N ASP A 79 -6.53 1.08 -4.94
CA ASP A 79 -5.76 1.05 -6.20
C ASP A 79 -4.26 1.06 -5.94
N ARG A 80 -3.82 1.93 -5.02
CA ARG A 80 -2.42 2.00 -4.58
C ARG A 80 -1.90 0.67 -4.04
N ARG A 81 -2.70 -0.03 -3.22
CA ARG A 81 -2.31 -1.33 -2.66
C ARG A 81 -2.22 -2.40 -3.75
N VAL A 82 -3.22 -2.43 -4.63
CA VAL A 82 -3.24 -3.37 -5.77
C VAL A 82 -2.01 -3.15 -6.64
N LEU A 83 -1.70 -1.91 -7.02
CA LEU A 83 -0.53 -1.58 -7.82
C LEU A 83 0.79 -1.90 -7.10
N ASN A 84 0.91 -1.58 -5.82
CA ASN A 84 2.08 -1.94 -5.03
C ASN A 84 2.34 -3.46 -5.03
N GLY A 85 1.28 -4.26 -4.82
CA GLY A 85 1.35 -5.72 -4.86
C GLY A 85 1.73 -6.25 -6.25
N MET A 86 1.05 -5.77 -7.30
CA MET A 86 1.35 -6.19 -8.68
C MET A 86 2.79 -5.83 -9.12
N ILE A 87 3.30 -4.68 -8.69
CA ILE A 87 4.70 -4.28 -8.96
C ILE A 87 5.67 -5.19 -8.21
N HIS A 88 5.39 -5.48 -6.93
CA HIS A 88 6.19 -6.42 -6.15
C HIS A 88 6.23 -7.80 -6.83
N ASP A 89 5.08 -8.37 -7.19
CA ASP A 89 4.96 -9.66 -7.87
C ASP A 89 5.74 -9.69 -9.19
N ALA A 90 5.65 -8.62 -9.98
CA ALA A 90 6.34 -8.50 -11.25
C ALA A 90 7.87 -8.43 -11.08
N ARG A 91 8.37 -7.69 -10.08
CA ARG A 91 9.81 -7.59 -9.76
C ARG A 91 10.36 -8.89 -9.17
N GLU A 92 9.59 -9.56 -8.33
CA GLU A 92 9.91 -10.89 -7.80
C GLU A 92 10.05 -11.90 -8.94
N LYS A 93 9.05 -11.97 -9.83
CA LYS A 93 9.06 -12.87 -11.00
C LYS A 93 10.23 -12.60 -11.94
N ALA A 94 10.65 -11.35 -12.07
CA ALA A 94 11.83 -10.94 -12.84
C ALA A 94 13.16 -11.27 -12.14
N GLY A 95 13.15 -11.73 -10.89
CA GLY A 95 14.35 -12.03 -10.11
C GLY A 95 15.11 -10.79 -9.66
N GLU A 96 14.45 -9.63 -9.64
CA GLU A 96 15.05 -8.35 -9.23
C GLU A 96 15.00 -8.12 -7.71
N LEU A 97 14.13 -8.86 -7.02
CA LEU A 97 14.06 -8.88 -5.56
C LEU A 97 14.89 -10.03 -4.99
N GLY A 98 15.23 -9.92 -3.70
CA GLY A 98 15.84 -11.01 -2.97
C GLY A 98 15.04 -12.31 -3.06
N LYS A 99 15.71 -13.47 -2.99
CA LYS A 99 15.04 -14.78 -3.03
C LYS A 99 14.16 -15.03 -1.81
N GLU A 100 14.50 -14.42 -0.69
CA GLU A 100 13.71 -14.50 0.54
C GLU A 100 12.62 -13.43 0.51
N GLN A 101 11.39 -13.87 0.77
CA GLN A 101 10.19 -13.05 0.82
C GLN A 101 9.48 -13.33 2.14
N VAL A 102 9.17 -12.28 2.90
CA VAL A 102 8.54 -12.39 4.21
C VAL A 102 7.17 -11.71 4.21
N MET A 103 6.23 -12.31 4.94
CA MET A 103 4.92 -11.71 5.21
C MET A 103 5.07 -10.72 6.37
N VAL A 104 4.86 -9.45 6.08
CA VAL A 104 5.02 -8.35 7.04
C VAL A 104 3.64 -7.83 7.46
N PRO A 105 3.28 -7.87 8.77
CA PRO A 105 2.03 -7.30 9.24
C PRO A 105 2.09 -5.76 9.18
N VAL A 106 1.00 -5.16 8.74
CA VAL A 106 0.86 -3.70 8.62
C VAL A 106 -0.47 -3.20 9.17
N LEU A 107 -0.52 -1.92 9.53
CA LEU A 107 -1.72 -1.24 9.99
C LEU A 107 -2.14 -0.16 9.01
N ASN A 108 -3.38 -0.25 8.58
CA ASN A 108 -3.97 0.70 7.66
C ASN A 108 -5.06 1.51 8.33
N THR A 109 -4.99 2.84 8.26
CA THR A 109 -6.06 3.71 8.76
C THR A 109 -7.39 3.39 8.06
N ALA A 110 -8.44 3.17 8.84
CA ALA A 110 -9.79 2.89 8.34
C ALA A 110 -10.48 4.11 7.68
N ASN A 111 -9.89 5.30 7.80
CA ASN A 111 -10.35 6.58 7.22
C ASN A 111 -11.79 6.96 7.61
N ILE A 112 -12.17 6.62 8.84
CA ILE A 112 -13.50 6.91 9.39
C ILE A 112 -13.55 8.36 9.84
N ARG A 113 -14.60 9.08 9.46
CA ARG A 113 -14.83 10.46 9.91
C ARG A 113 -15.41 10.48 11.33
N ASP A 114 -15.14 11.52 12.10
CA ASP A 114 -15.67 11.67 13.46
C ASP A 114 -17.18 11.43 13.58
N GLY A 115 -17.97 12.01 12.66
CA GLY A 115 -19.43 11.84 12.66
C GLY A 115 -19.89 10.41 12.41
N GLU A 116 -19.07 9.61 11.74
CA GLU A 116 -19.29 8.19 11.53
C GLU A 116 -18.81 7.39 12.76
N LEU A 117 -17.63 7.70 13.29
CA LEU A 117 -17.09 7.05 14.50
C LEU A 117 -18.01 7.19 15.73
N ARG A 118 -18.83 8.26 15.80
CA ARG A 118 -19.87 8.44 16.84
C ARG A 118 -21.02 7.42 16.75
N ARG A 119 -21.11 6.61 15.70
CA ARG A 119 -22.19 5.64 15.50
C ARG A 119 -21.72 4.27 15.94
N LEU A 120 -22.48 3.62 16.83
CA LEU A 120 -22.16 2.27 17.27
C LEU A 120 -22.07 1.27 16.10
N SER A 121 -22.91 1.43 15.06
CA SER A 121 -22.89 0.61 13.83
C SER A 121 -21.55 0.63 13.09
N THR A 122 -20.78 1.71 13.19
CA THR A 122 -19.45 1.80 12.59
C THR A 122 -18.49 0.83 13.29
N TRP A 123 -18.53 0.78 14.63
CA TRP A 123 -17.74 -0.18 15.41
C TRP A 123 -18.13 -1.62 15.11
N GLU A 124 -19.43 -1.90 14.88
CA GLU A 124 -19.88 -3.24 14.49
C GLU A 124 -19.31 -3.70 13.15
N THR A 125 -19.24 -2.78 12.19
CA THR A 125 -18.68 -3.01 10.85
C THR A 125 -17.16 -3.18 10.90
N HIS A 126 -16.50 -2.58 11.89
CA HIS A 126 -15.04 -2.60 12.06
C HIS A 126 -14.59 -3.39 13.30
N ARG A 127 -15.29 -4.48 13.66
CA ARG A 127 -14.97 -5.28 14.86
C ARG A 127 -13.54 -5.83 14.89
N ASP A 128 -12.97 -6.13 13.73
CA ASP A 128 -11.61 -6.66 13.62
C ASP A 128 -10.53 -5.55 13.58
N ALA A 129 -10.93 -4.28 13.65
CA ALA A 129 -9.99 -3.16 13.71
C ALA A 129 -9.34 -3.04 15.10
N LEU A 130 -8.15 -2.47 15.12
CA LEU A 130 -7.48 -2.02 16.33
C LEU A 130 -7.79 -0.55 16.58
N ALA A 131 -8.18 -0.23 17.81
CA ALA A 131 -8.35 1.14 18.28
C ALA A 131 -7.04 1.64 18.91
N LEU A 132 -6.51 2.74 18.37
CA LEU A 132 -5.41 3.46 19.00
C LEU A 132 -6.00 4.52 19.94
N VAL A 133 -5.75 4.36 21.24
CA VAL A 133 -6.19 5.28 22.31
C VAL A 133 -4.98 5.56 23.19
N ASP A 134 -4.64 6.84 23.41
CA ASP A 134 -3.51 7.24 24.25
C ASP A 134 -2.18 6.51 23.91
N ASN A 135 -1.89 6.34 22.61
CA ASN A 135 -0.75 5.58 22.07
C ASN A 135 -0.74 4.07 22.35
N VAL A 136 -1.80 3.51 22.93
CA VAL A 136 -1.97 2.08 23.17
C VAL A 136 -2.97 1.48 22.17
N TYR A 137 -2.59 0.35 21.56
CA TYR A 137 -3.45 -0.39 20.63
C TYR A 137 -4.34 -1.37 21.38
N HIS A 138 -5.63 -1.27 21.13
CA HIS A 138 -6.64 -2.13 21.71
C HIS A 138 -7.38 -2.90 20.63
N ARG A 139 -7.72 -4.16 20.89
CA ARG A 139 -8.74 -4.89 20.12
C ARG A 139 -10.13 -4.50 20.60
N ILE A 140 -11.13 -4.56 19.72
CA ILE A 140 -12.53 -4.44 20.11
C ILE A 140 -13.00 -5.79 20.65
N ALA A 141 -13.05 -5.94 21.97
CA ALA A 141 -13.42 -7.18 22.63
C ALA A 141 -14.95 -7.40 22.68
N GLY A 142 -15.73 -6.32 22.66
CA GLY A 142 -17.19 -6.40 22.72
C GLY A 142 -17.88 -5.08 22.39
N ILE A 143 -19.14 -5.17 21.95
CA ILE A 143 -20.00 -4.02 21.66
C ILE A 143 -21.38 -4.32 22.25
N SER A 144 -21.83 -3.50 23.20
CA SER A 144 -23.17 -3.57 23.78
C SER A 144 -24.08 -2.53 23.12
N LYS A 145 -25.14 -2.99 22.45
CA LYS A 145 -26.15 -2.12 21.84
C LYS A 145 -27.03 -1.45 22.88
N ASP A 146 -27.41 -2.21 23.90
CA ASP A 146 -28.33 -1.75 24.94
C ASP A 146 -27.67 -0.67 25.79
N ASP A 147 -26.38 -0.83 26.10
CA ASP A 147 -25.63 0.15 26.89
C ASP A 147 -24.99 1.25 26.03
N GLY A 148 -24.87 1.02 24.71
CA GLY A 148 -24.18 1.94 23.80
C GLY A 148 -22.67 2.03 24.04
N LEU A 149 -22.06 0.94 24.52
CA LEU A 149 -20.67 0.88 24.96
C LEU A 149 -19.83 -0.10 24.14
N ILE A 150 -18.56 0.22 23.99
CA ILE A 150 -17.53 -0.62 23.36
C ILE A 150 -16.54 -1.04 24.44
N THR A 151 -16.24 -2.32 24.50
CA THR A 151 -15.16 -2.88 25.33
C THR A 151 -13.90 -2.97 24.49
N LEU A 152 -12.88 -2.21 24.87
CA LEU A 152 -11.54 -2.25 24.32
C LEU A 152 -10.64 -3.08 25.23
N GLU A 153 -9.73 -3.86 24.65
CA GLU A 153 -8.75 -4.65 25.41
C GLU A 153 -7.36 -4.46 24.82
N ASP A 154 -6.38 -4.11 25.66
CA ASP A 154 -4.99 -3.97 25.23
C ASP A 154 -4.27 -5.33 25.10
N ALA A 155 -2.97 -5.31 24.83
CA ALA A 155 -2.17 -6.54 24.70
C ALA A 155 -1.88 -7.24 26.04
N GLU A 156 -2.04 -6.56 27.17
CA GLU A 156 -1.84 -7.09 28.51
C GLU A 156 -3.13 -7.71 29.08
N GLY A 157 -4.26 -7.54 28.38
CA GLY A 157 -5.58 -8.01 28.78
C GLY A 157 -6.35 -6.99 29.63
N ASN A 158 -5.86 -5.76 29.76
CA ASN A 158 -6.59 -4.72 30.46
C ASN A 158 -7.78 -4.26 29.60
N THR A 159 -8.96 -4.24 30.20
CA THR A 159 -10.18 -3.83 29.52
C THR A 159 -10.57 -2.40 29.87
N ARG A 160 -11.05 -1.65 28.88
CA ARG A 160 -11.60 -0.31 29.02
C ARG A 160 -12.95 -0.22 28.31
N LEU A 161 -13.94 0.35 28.99
CA LEU A 161 -15.22 0.69 28.37
C LEU A 161 -15.16 2.12 27.82
N ILE A 162 -15.69 2.31 26.62
CA ILE A 162 -15.80 3.63 25.98
C ILE A 162 -17.09 3.73 25.18
N SER A 163 -17.75 4.89 25.23
CA SER A 163 -18.85 5.21 24.31
C SER A 163 -18.31 5.76 22.98
N PRO A 164 -19.04 5.63 21.86
CA PRO A 164 -18.64 6.24 20.59
C PRO A 164 -18.38 7.76 20.65
N ARG A 165 -19.02 8.46 21.60
CA ARG A 165 -18.82 9.90 21.82
C ARG A 165 -17.49 10.20 22.50
N GLU A 166 -17.16 9.46 23.55
CA GLU A 166 -15.86 9.55 24.23
C GLU A 166 -14.73 9.19 23.27
N ALA A 167 -14.90 8.15 22.46
CA ALA A 167 -13.89 7.75 21.48
C ALA A 167 -13.51 8.89 20.51
N VAL A 168 -14.48 9.71 20.07
CA VAL A 168 -14.18 10.89 19.26
C VAL A 168 -13.51 12.00 20.09
N ALA A 169 -13.96 12.23 21.32
CA ALA A 169 -13.35 13.24 22.20
C ALA A 169 -11.89 12.92 22.55
N GLU A 170 -11.55 11.64 22.65
CA GLU A 170 -10.21 11.14 22.92
C GLU A 170 -9.36 10.95 21.64
N GLY A 171 -9.90 11.26 20.47
CA GLY A 171 -9.17 11.17 19.20
C GLY A 171 -8.83 9.73 18.78
N VAL A 172 -9.70 8.76 19.13
CA VAL A 172 -9.50 7.36 18.77
C VAL A 172 -9.43 7.19 17.27
N THR A 173 -8.41 6.47 16.81
CA THR A 173 -8.24 6.09 15.40
C THR A 173 -8.37 4.59 15.25
N LEU A 174 -9.16 4.14 14.27
CA LEU A 174 -9.28 2.72 13.93
C LEU A 174 -8.31 2.35 12.81
N TYR A 175 -7.60 1.24 13.03
CA TYR A 175 -6.66 0.65 12.09
C TYR A 175 -7.08 -0.77 11.74
N THR A 176 -7.11 -1.09 10.45
CA THR A 176 -7.33 -2.44 9.95
C THR A 176 -5.98 -3.15 9.82
N PRO A 177 -5.76 -4.27 10.53
CA PRO A 177 -4.61 -5.13 10.31
C PRO A 177 -4.62 -5.73 8.90
N ASP A 178 -3.43 -5.85 8.30
CA ASP A 178 -3.24 -6.45 6.98
C ASP A 178 -1.82 -7.06 6.90
N THR A 179 -1.48 -7.69 5.79
CA THR A 179 -0.13 -8.20 5.53
C THR A 179 0.34 -7.88 4.12
N ILE A 180 1.62 -7.56 3.97
CA ILE A 180 2.27 -7.35 2.66
C ILE A 180 3.46 -8.29 2.50
N ARG A 181 3.80 -8.63 1.26
CA ARG A 181 5.03 -9.37 0.95
C ARG A 181 6.17 -8.38 0.74
N VAL A 182 7.32 -8.69 1.33
CA VAL A 182 8.51 -7.83 1.30
C VAL A 182 9.75 -8.69 1.12
N GLY A 183 10.64 -8.24 0.25
CA GLY A 183 11.98 -8.80 0.06
C GLY A 183 13.03 -7.71 -0.12
N THR A 184 14.30 -8.12 -0.11
CA THR A 184 15.41 -7.20 -0.40
C THR A 184 15.23 -6.54 -1.76
N GLY A 185 15.44 -5.22 -1.83
CA GLY A 185 15.26 -4.41 -3.04
C GLY A 185 13.88 -3.77 -3.16
N ASP A 186 12.92 -4.09 -2.28
CA ASP A 186 11.65 -3.39 -2.21
C ASP A 186 11.81 -1.95 -1.71
N ARG A 187 10.94 -1.06 -2.20
CA ARG A 187 10.79 0.29 -1.65
C ARG A 187 9.64 0.30 -0.65
N MET A 188 9.88 0.82 0.54
CA MET A 188 8.91 0.96 1.62
C MET A 188 8.78 2.40 2.08
N ARG A 189 7.70 2.70 2.77
CA ARG A 189 7.48 3.98 3.44
C ARG A 189 6.81 3.80 4.78
N PHE A 190 7.02 4.75 5.68
CA PHE A 190 6.21 4.86 6.88
C PHE A 190 4.88 5.55 6.58
N THR A 191 3.77 5.03 7.09
CA THR A 191 2.42 5.61 6.92
C THR A 191 2.03 6.55 8.06
N LYS A 192 2.76 6.51 9.18
CA LYS A 192 2.57 7.38 10.35
C LYS A 192 3.94 7.87 10.85
N SER A 193 4.01 9.13 11.29
CA SER A 193 5.20 9.67 11.96
C SER A 193 5.22 9.25 13.42
N ASP A 194 6.41 8.93 13.93
CA ASP A 194 6.68 8.64 15.33
C ASP A 194 7.96 9.40 15.72
N ARG A 195 7.83 10.45 16.52
CA ARG A 195 8.97 11.30 16.89
C ARG A 195 9.93 10.60 17.85
N GLU A 196 9.42 9.73 18.71
CA GLU A 196 10.23 9.01 19.71
C GLU A 196 11.13 7.99 19.02
N ARG A 197 10.62 7.31 17.98
CA ARG A 197 11.38 6.37 17.14
C ARG A 197 12.08 7.04 15.95
N GLY A 198 11.82 8.33 15.72
CA GLY A 198 12.34 9.09 14.59
C GLY A 198 11.80 8.66 13.23
N TYR A 199 10.61 8.05 13.18
CA TYR A 199 9.92 7.70 11.93
C TYR A 199 9.21 8.93 11.34
N VAL A 200 9.38 9.13 10.04
CA VAL A 200 8.78 10.24 9.30
C VAL A 200 7.82 9.68 8.28
N ALA A 201 6.53 10.01 8.39
CA ALA A 201 5.51 9.59 7.43
C ALA A 201 5.89 10.00 6.00
N ASN A 202 5.59 9.12 5.05
CA ASN A 202 5.91 9.25 3.63
C ASN A 202 7.41 9.32 3.28
N SER A 203 8.32 9.19 4.24
CA SER A 203 9.72 8.95 3.92
C SER A 203 9.87 7.60 3.22
N VAL A 204 10.63 7.57 2.12
CA VAL A 204 10.85 6.37 1.31
C VAL A 204 12.19 5.75 1.66
N TRP A 205 12.18 4.43 1.81
CA TRP A 205 13.31 3.61 2.23
C TRP A 205 13.42 2.41 1.30
N THR A 206 14.63 1.87 1.17
CA THR A 206 14.89 0.62 0.45
C THR A 206 15.16 -0.50 1.45
N VAL A 207 14.53 -1.65 1.23
CA VAL A 207 14.78 -2.86 2.02
C VAL A 207 16.13 -3.44 1.62
N THR A 208 17.08 -3.48 2.56
CA THR A 208 18.42 -4.03 2.33
C THR A 208 18.56 -5.47 2.84
N ALA A 209 17.76 -5.85 3.83
CA ALA A 209 17.69 -7.22 4.32
C ALA A 209 16.31 -7.52 4.92
N VAL A 210 15.87 -8.76 4.75
CA VAL A 210 14.76 -9.37 5.47
C VAL A 210 15.32 -10.57 6.23
N SER A 211 14.88 -10.77 7.47
CA SER A 211 15.32 -11.91 8.29
C SER A 211 14.27 -12.21 9.35
N GLY A 212 13.55 -13.32 9.18
CA GLY A 212 12.50 -13.72 10.10
C GLY A 212 11.41 -12.66 10.21
N ASP A 213 11.30 -12.03 11.37
CA ASP A 213 10.32 -10.97 11.65
C ASP A 213 10.88 -9.55 11.54
N SER A 214 12.14 -9.42 11.10
CA SER A 214 12.83 -8.14 10.98
C SER A 214 13.02 -7.71 9.53
N VAL A 215 12.88 -6.41 9.29
CA VAL A 215 13.14 -5.75 8.01
C VAL A 215 14.15 -4.64 8.25
N THR A 216 15.24 -4.65 7.47
CA THR A 216 16.26 -3.61 7.49
C THR A 216 16.02 -2.64 6.33
N LEU A 217 15.90 -1.36 6.66
CA LEU A 217 15.60 -0.26 5.76
C LEU A 217 16.80 0.69 5.65
N SER A 218 17.06 1.21 4.45
CA SER A 218 18.07 2.25 4.22
C SER A 218 17.52 3.36 3.31
N ASP A 219 17.81 4.61 3.65
CA ASP A 219 17.57 5.78 2.78
C ASP A 219 18.86 6.24 2.08
N GLY A 220 19.93 5.45 2.17
CA GLY A 220 21.27 5.77 1.67
C GLY A 220 22.15 6.57 2.64
N GLN A 221 21.58 7.16 3.69
CA GLN A 221 22.31 7.91 4.72
C GLN A 221 22.28 7.21 6.08
N GLN A 222 21.13 6.66 6.44
CA GLN A 222 20.88 5.97 7.69
C GLN A 222 20.26 4.61 7.43
N THR A 223 20.42 3.70 8.39
CA THR A 223 19.81 2.38 8.38
C THR A 223 18.91 2.22 9.59
N ARG A 224 17.79 1.52 9.42
CA ARG A 224 16.82 1.21 10.48
C ARG A 224 16.46 -0.26 10.42
N VAL A 225 16.25 -0.86 11.59
CA VAL A 225 15.72 -2.23 11.70
C VAL A 225 14.38 -2.12 12.39
N ILE A 226 13.34 -2.64 11.74
CA ILE A 226 11.99 -2.74 12.29
C ILE A 226 11.60 -4.20 12.47
N ARG A 227 10.74 -4.48 13.46
CA ARG A 227 10.18 -5.78 13.84
C ARG A 227 8.66 -5.70 13.95
N PRO A 228 7.95 -5.48 12.83
CA PRO A 228 6.50 -5.31 12.81
C PRO A 228 5.72 -6.53 13.35
N GLY A 229 6.32 -7.73 13.36
CA GLY A 229 5.75 -8.91 14.00
C GLY A 229 5.71 -8.85 15.54
N GLN A 230 6.58 -8.05 16.15
CA GLN A 230 6.71 -7.90 17.60
C GLN A 230 6.08 -6.59 18.10
N GLU A 231 6.18 -5.51 17.31
CA GLU A 231 5.82 -4.17 17.74
C GLU A 231 4.79 -3.50 16.82
N ARG A 232 3.56 -3.31 17.33
CA ARG A 232 2.46 -2.66 16.59
C ARG A 232 2.78 -1.24 16.13
N ALA A 233 3.60 -0.51 16.88
CA ALA A 233 4.04 0.84 16.48
C ALA A 233 4.85 0.83 15.17
N GLU A 234 5.46 -0.30 14.82
CA GLU A 234 6.27 -0.46 13.62
C GLU A 234 5.49 -1.07 12.45
N GLN A 235 4.20 -1.35 12.63
CA GLN A 235 3.31 -1.83 11.56
C GLN A 235 2.78 -0.68 10.69
N HIS A 236 3.10 0.59 10.99
CA HIS A 236 2.74 1.75 10.17
C HIS A 236 3.68 1.91 8.97
N ILE A 237 3.67 0.91 8.11
CA ILE A 237 4.54 0.79 6.93
C ILE A 237 3.74 0.28 5.73
N ASP A 238 4.25 0.54 4.54
CA ASP A 238 3.68 0.07 3.28
C ASP A 238 4.77 0.01 2.20
N LEU A 239 4.50 -0.68 1.09
CA LEU A 239 5.29 -0.53 -0.12
C LEU A 239 5.15 0.90 -0.68
N ALA A 240 6.18 1.36 -1.36
CA ALA A 240 6.32 2.75 -1.83
C ALA A 240 6.56 2.85 -3.35
N TYR A 241 5.97 1.93 -4.13
CA TYR A 241 5.98 2.03 -5.59
C TYR A 241 4.93 3.03 -6.09
N ALA A 242 3.76 3.01 -5.48
CA ALA A 242 2.67 3.93 -5.74
C ALA A 242 2.31 4.72 -4.47
N ILE A 243 1.90 5.98 -4.67
CA ILE A 243 1.37 6.86 -3.64
C ILE A 243 0.00 7.40 -4.05
N THR A 244 -0.77 7.89 -3.08
CA THR A 244 -2.02 8.61 -3.38
C THR A 244 -1.72 10.05 -3.75
N ALA A 245 -2.62 10.71 -4.49
CA ALA A 245 -2.47 12.13 -4.85
C ALA A 245 -2.30 13.05 -3.62
N HIS A 246 -2.96 12.74 -2.50
CA HIS A 246 -2.74 13.43 -1.23
C HIS A 246 -1.35 13.16 -0.65
N GLY A 247 -0.87 11.91 -0.71
CA GLY A 247 0.49 11.55 -0.31
C GLY A 247 1.58 12.17 -1.19
N ALA A 248 1.25 12.58 -2.41
CA ALA A 248 2.15 13.24 -3.35
C ALA A 248 2.36 14.73 -3.05
N GLN A 249 1.55 15.34 -2.17
CA GLN A 249 1.71 16.74 -1.74
C GLN A 249 2.95 16.87 -0.82
N GLY A 250 4.14 16.78 -1.42
CA GLY A 250 5.43 16.79 -0.72
C GLY A 250 6.47 15.85 -1.33
N ALA A 251 6.06 14.94 -2.23
CA ALA A 251 6.98 14.10 -2.99
C ALA A 251 7.51 14.85 -4.22
N SER A 252 8.84 14.97 -4.35
CA SER A 252 9.49 15.51 -5.54
C SER A 252 10.22 14.40 -6.29
N GLU A 253 9.74 14.02 -7.47
CA GLU A 253 10.41 13.08 -8.39
C GLU A 253 10.39 13.62 -9.83
N ASN A 254 11.33 13.18 -10.66
CA ASN A 254 11.56 13.73 -12.00
C ASN A 254 10.60 13.16 -13.07
N LEU A 255 10.02 11.98 -12.85
CA LEU A 255 9.08 11.30 -13.75
C LEU A 255 7.81 10.93 -12.99
N CYS A 256 6.63 11.06 -13.61
CA CYS A 256 5.36 10.82 -12.94
C CYS A 256 4.34 10.14 -13.85
N HIS A 257 3.65 9.13 -13.33
CA HIS A 257 2.35 8.64 -13.78
C HIS A 257 1.26 9.18 -12.87
N ARG A 258 0.18 9.65 -13.45
CA ARG A 258 -1.06 9.95 -12.75
C ARG A 258 -2.13 9.02 -13.29
N ALA A 259 -2.65 8.17 -12.41
CA ALA A 259 -3.72 7.22 -12.68
C ALA A 259 -4.94 7.56 -11.82
#